data_AF-A0A3D0UV49-F1
#
_entry.id   AF-A0A3D0UV49-F1
#
_cell.length_a   1.000
_cell.length_b   1.000
_cell.length_c   1.000
_cell.angle_alpha   90.00
_cell.angle_beta   90.00
_cell.angle_gamma   90.00
#
_symmetry.space_group_name_H-M   'P 1'
#
loop_
_entity.id
_entity.type
_entity.pdbx_description
1 polymer ?
#
loop_
_entity_poly.entity_id
_entity_poly.type
_entity_poly.pdbx_seq_one_letter_code
_entity_poly.pdbx_strand_id
1 'polypeptide(L)'
;MQKVALIILDGFGINTKTPTENAILQAKAPTIQNLFSKLKTQLDASARAVGLPDGQMGNSEVGHMTIGTGRIIKQNLVEIQDIIDDGSFVNLSEFKD
;
A
#
# COMPACT_ATOMS: atom_id res chain seq x y z
N MET A 1 -10.81 8.19 29.81
CA MET A 1 -9.93 7.69 28.74
C MET A 1 -10.36 8.33 27.43
N GLN A 2 -9.44 8.89 26.64
CA GLN A 2 -9.75 9.41 25.31
C GLN A 2 -9.88 8.25 24.32
N LYS A 3 -10.88 8.30 23.43
CA LYS A 3 -11.08 7.29 22.40
C LYS A 3 -10.25 7.66 21.17
N VAL A 4 -9.63 6.65 20.56
CA VAL A 4 -8.88 6.79 19.30
C VAL A 4 -9.49 5.82 18.30
N ALA A 5 -9.66 6.28 17.06
CA ALA A 5 -10.19 5.48 15.96
C ALA A 5 -9.31 5.63 14.73
N LEU A 6 -9.00 4.49 14.08
CA LEU A 6 -8.44 4.44 12.73
C LEU A 6 -9.59 4.18 11.76
N ILE A 7 -9.74 5.04 10.75
CA ILE A 7 -10.78 4.93 9.72
C ILE A 7 -10.08 4.70 8.38
N ILE A 8 -10.35 3.55 7.76
CA ILE A 8 -9.79 3.15 6.47
C ILE A 8 -10.89 3.33 5.41
N LEU A 9 -10.64 4.18 4.42
CA LEU A 9 -11.48 4.31 3.23
C LEU A 9 -10.85 3.44 2.14
N ASP A 10 -11.35 2.21 1.98
CA ASP A 10 -10.77 1.26 1.03
C ASP A 10 -10.95 1.74 -0.43
N GLY A 11 -9.88 1.68 -1.22
CA GLY A 11 -9.84 2.22 -2.59
C GLY A 11 -9.81 3.76 -2.69
N PHE A 12 -9.54 4.49 -1.60
CA PHE A 12 -9.52 5.96 -1.59
C PHE A 12 -8.10 6.52 -1.74
N GLY A 13 -7.68 6.80 -2.98
CA GLY A 13 -6.36 7.34 -3.30
C GLY A 13 -6.35 8.84 -3.64
N ILE A 14 -5.14 9.43 -3.70
CA ILE A 14 -4.92 10.81 -4.14
C ILE A 14 -4.37 10.78 -5.57
N ASN A 15 -5.14 11.32 -6.52
CA ASN A 15 -4.71 11.47 -7.91
C ASN A 15 -5.00 12.91 -8.40
N THR A 16 -3.94 13.65 -8.71
CA THR A 16 -4.01 15.03 -9.22
C THR A 16 -3.86 15.13 -10.74
N LYS A 17 -3.53 14.03 -11.43
CA LYS A 17 -3.19 14.02 -12.86
C LYS A 17 -4.41 14.03 -13.77
N THR A 18 -5.50 13.39 -13.38
CA THR A 18 -6.72 13.26 -14.19
C THR A 18 -7.97 13.70 -13.40
N PRO A 19 -8.14 15.01 -13.10
CA PRO A 19 -9.22 15.48 -12.24
C PRO A 19 -10.62 15.16 -12.76
N THR A 20 -10.80 15.13 -14.08
CA THR A 20 -12.08 14.83 -14.75
C THR A 20 -12.50 13.36 -14.64
N GLU A 21 -11.53 12.47 -14.43
CA GLU A 21 -11.74 11.01 -14.28
C GLU A 21 -11.68 10.57 -12.81
N ASN A 22 -11.44 11.51 -11.89
CA ASN A 22 -11.27 11.21 -10.48
C ASN A 22 -12.60 11.32 -9.74
N ALA A 23 -13.24 10.17 -9.51
CA ALA A 23 -14.51 10.08 -8.77
C ALA A 23 -14.44 10.70 -7.36
N ILE A 24 -13.30 10.61 -6.67
CA ILE A 24 -13.10 11.20 -5.33
C ILE A 24 -13.15 12.73 -5.40
N LEU A 25 -12.51 13.34 -6.40
CA LEU A 25 -12.52 14.79 -6.60
C LEU A 25 -13.89 15.30 -7.10
N GLN A 26 -14.58 14.52 -7.91
CA GLN A 26 -15.90 14.87 -8.46
C GLN A 26 -17.05 14.66 -7.46
N ALA A 27 -16.85 13.89 -6.40
CA ALA A 27 -17.89 13.59 -5.43
C ALA A 27 -18.34 14.81 -4.61
N LYS A 28 -19.66 14.94 -4.40
CA LYS A 28 -20.24 15.89 -3.44
C LYS A 28 -20.14 15.33 -2.01
N ALA A 29 -18.95 15.42 -1.42
CA ALA A 29 -18.65 14.86 -0.11
C ALA A 29 -18.08 15.92 0.86
N PRO A 30 -18.92 16.83 1.40
CA PRO A 30 -18.45 17.98 2.17
C PRO A 30 -17.66 17.62 3.43
N THR A 31 -18.02 16.53 4.11
CA THR A 31 -17.28 16.04 5.29
C THR A 31 -15.87 15.59 4.91
N ILE A 32 -15.75 14.78 3.85
CA ILE A 32 -14.45 14.32 3.33
C ILE A 32 -13.62 15.51 2.86
N GLN A 33 -14.21 16.41 2.07
CA GLN A 33 -13.52 17.61 1.60
C GLN A 33 -12.97 18.47 2.75
N ASN A 34 -13.74 18.65 3.84
CA ASN A 34 -13.28 19.39 5.02
C ASN A 34 -12.19 18.66 5.83
N LEU A 35 -12.20 17.33 5.87
CA LEU A 35 -11.12 16.56 6.49
C LEU A 35 -9.83 16.69 5.67
N PHE A 36 -9.94 16.59 4.35
CA PHE A 36 -8.79 16.64 3.43
C PHE A 36 -8.28 18.06 3.18
N SER A 37 -9.07 19.12 3.38
CA SER A 37 -8.55 20.51 3.35
C SER A 37 -7.53 20.78 4.47
N LYS A 38 -7.52 19.94 5.50
CA LYS A 38 -6.60 19.98 6.64
C LYS A 38 -5.56 18.86 6.62
N LEU A 39 -5.41 18.18 5.47
CA LEU A 39 -4.49 17.05 5.31
C LEU A 39 -3.08 17.43 5.79
N LYS A 40 -2.47 16.55 6.58
CA LYS A 40 -1.13 16.77 7.15
C LYS A 40 -0.03 16.04 6.39
N THR A 41 -0.34 14.93 5.75
CA THR A 41 0.63 14.09 5.04
C THR A 41 -0.04 13.16 4.03
N GLN A 42 0.77 12.50 3.20
CA GLN A 42 0.40 11.44 2.28
C GLN A 42 1.35 10.26 2.49
N LEU A 43 0.88 9.03 2.24
CA LEU A 43 1.64 7.80 2.43
C LEU A 43 1.57 6.95 1.17
N ASP A 44 2.66 6.25 0.86
CA ASP A 44 2.68 5.25 -0.19
C ASP A 44 1.97 3.98 0.29
N ALA A 45 1.06 3.46 -0.54
CA ALA A 45 0.22 2.30 -0.23
C ALA A 45 0.33 1.19 -1.30
N SER A 46 1.41 1.18 -2.07
CA SER A 46 1.65 0.28 -3.20
C SER A 46 3.11 -0.09 -3.32
N ALA A 47 3.42 -1.06 -4.18
CA ALA A 47 4.79 -1.50 -4.45
C ALA A 47 5.59 -1.82 -3.17
N ARG A 48 6.90 -1.54 -3.19
CA ARG A 48 7.84 -1.89 -2.11
C ARG A 48 7.47 -1.27 -0.77
N ALA A 49 6.76 -0.14 -0.74
CA ALA A 49 6.30 0.51 0.48
C ALA A 49 5.33 -0.37 1.30
N VAL A 50 4.67 -1.34 0.66
CA VAL A 50 3.80 -2.32 1.30
C VAL A 50 4.24 -3.77 1.04
N GLY A 51 5.46 -3.97 0.54
CA GLY A 51 6.04 -5.29 0.30
C GLY A 51 5.59 -5.97 -0.99
N LEU A 52 5.06 -5.21 -1.95
CA LEU A 52 4.74 -5.65 -3.31
C LEU A 52 5.89 -5.33 -4.30
N PRO A 53 5.92 -6.00 -5.47
CA PRO A 53 6.85 -5.67 -6.54
C PRO A 53 6.74 -4.22 -7.01
N ASP A 54 7.82 -3.72 -7.62
CA ASP A 54 7.85 -2.38 -8.18
C ASP A 54 6.78 -2.20 -9.28
N GLY A 55 6.08 -1.07 -9.23
CA GLY A 55 4.97 -0.76 -10.15
C GLY A 55 3.66 -1.50 -9.86
N GLN A 56 3.63 -2.46 -8.93
CA GLN A 56 2.40 -3.15 -8.58
C GLN A 56 1.51 -2.29 -7.68
N MET A 57 0.24 -2.13 -8.09
CA MET A 57 -0.76 -1.44 -7.29
C MET A 57 -1.00 -2.14 -5.95
N GLY A 58 -1.33 -1.37 -4.92
CA GLY A 58 -1.76 -1.90 -3.64
C GLY A 58 -3.10 -2.63 -3.72
N ASN A 59 -3.40 -3.41 -2.69
CA ASN A 59 -4.67 -4.10 -2.52
C ASN A 59 -5.08 -4.13 -1.04
N SER A 60 -6.33 -4.52 -0.77
CA SER A 60 -6.90 -4.50 0.59
C SER A 60 -6.14 -5.42 1.54
N GLU A 61 -5.76 -6.63 1.13
CA GLU A 61 -5.10 -7.60 2.01
C GLU A 61 -3.73 -7.11 2.48
N VAL A 62 -2.86 -6.76 1.53
CA VAL A 62 -1.51 -6.29 1.82
C VAL A 62 -1.52 -4.95 2.57
N GLY A 63 -2.46 -4.06 2.20
CA GLY A 63 -2.65 -2.79 2.88
C GLY A 63 -3.05 -2.95 4.35
N HIS A 64 -4.06 -3.76 4.64
CA HIS A 64 -4.51 -4.00 6.02
C HIS A 64 -3.44 -4.72 6.86
N MET A 65 -2.70 -5.66 6.27
CA MET A 65 -1.59 -6.31 6.97
C MET A 65 -0.47 -5.32 7.33
N THR A 66 -0.07 -4.46 6.39
CA THR A 66 0.99 -3.46 6.63
C THR A 66 0.57 -2.49 7.74
N ILE A 67 -0.66 -2.00 7.69
CA ILE A 67 -1.22 -1.10 8.72
C ILE A 67 -1.29 -1.80 10.08
N GLY A 68 -1.86 -3.00 10.13
CA GLY A 68 -2.08 -3.73 11.38
C GLY A 68 -0.78 -4.18 12.05
N THR A 69 0.25 -4.50 11.27
CA THR A 69 1.55 -4.93 11.81
C THR A 69 2.53 -3.79 12.06
N GLY A 70 2.29 -2.62 11.49
CA GLY A 70 3.20 -1.46 11.61
C GLY A 70 4.56 -1.67 10.95
N ARG A 71 4.68 -2.63 10.02
CA ARG A 71 5.91 -2.92 9.27
C ARG A 71 5.61 -3.43 7.86
N ILE A 72 6.61 -3.35 6.99
CA ILE A 72 6.53 -3.88 5.62
C ILE A 72 6.61 -5.41 5.69
N ILE A 73 5.64 -6.10 5.08
CA ILE A 73 5.64 -7.56 4.92
C ILE A 73 5.88 -7.88 3.45
N LYS A 74 7.09 -8.36 3.13
CA LYS A 74 7.41 -8.80 1.77
C LYS A 74 6.49 -9.95 1.37
N GLN A 75 5.86 -9.80 0.21
CA GLN A 75 5.09 -10.88 -0.39
C GLN A 75 6.05 -11.91 -1.01
N ASN A 76 5.62 -13.17 -1.09
CA ASN A 76 6.47 -14.26 -1.58
C ASN A 76 7.10 -13.95 -2.95
N LEU A 77 6.36 -13.32 -3.87
CA LEU A 77 6.91 -12.95 -5.19
C LEU A 77 8.10 -11.99 -5.07
N VAL A 78 8.02 -11.01 -4.16
CA VAL A 78 9.12 -10.09 -3.88
C VAL A 78 10.29 -10.83 -3.27
N GLU A 79 10.04 -11.68 -2.29
CA GLU A 79 11.08 -12.45 -1.61
C GLU A 79 11.82 -13.39 -2.57
N ILE A 80 11.07 -14.10 -3.42
CA ILE A 80 11.62 -14.97 -4.47
C ILE A 80 12.46 -14.14 -5.46
N GLN A 81 11.95 -12.98 -5.90
CA GLN A 81 12.70 -12.11 -6.82
C GLN A 81 14.00 -11.60 -6.19
N ASP A 82 13.95 -11.15 -4.93
CA ASP A 82 15.13 -10.66 -4.21
C ASP A 82 16.21 -11.76 -4.09
N ILE A 83 15.79 -13.01 -3.81
CA ILE A 83 16.67 -14.20 -3.71
C ILE A 83 17.24 -14.63 -5.08
N ILE A 84 16.51 -14.40 -6.17
CA ILE A 84 17.00 -14.63 -7.52
C ILE A 84 18.03 -13.54 -7.90
N ASP A 85 17.71 -12.28 -7.62
CA ASP A 85 18.52 -11.12 -7.97
C ASP A 85 19.85 -11.08 -7.20
N ASP A 86 19.85 -11.51 -5.94
CA ASP A 86 21.08 -11.60 -5.13
C ASP A 86 21.88 -12.89 -5.38
N GLY A 87 21.36 -13.79 -6.23
CA GLY A 87 21.99 -15.06 -6.59
C GLY A 87 21.96 -16.13 -5.50
N SER A 88 21.28 -15.90 -4.37
CA SER A 88 21.17 -16.88 -3.28
C SER A 88 20.21 -18.03 -3.59
N PHE A 89 19.37 -17.90 -4.62
CA PHE A 89 18.43 -18.94 -5.05
C PHE A 89 19.11 -20.31 -5.25
N VAL A 90 20.29 -20.35 -5.86
CA VAL A 90 21.03 -21.61 -6.14
C VAL A 90 21.56 -22.28 -4.87
N ASN A 91 21.54 -21.58 -3.74
CA ASN A 91 22.03 -22.10 -2.47
C ASN A 91 20.95 -22.76 -1.62
N LEU A 92 19.68 -22.60 -1.98
CA LEU A 92 18.53 -23.19 -1.27
C LEU A 92 18.65 -24.72 -1.24
N SER A 93 18.61 -25.29 -0.04
CA SER A 93 18.75 -26.74 0.20
C SER A 93 17.64 -27.56 -0.44
N GLU A 94 16.45 -27.00 -0.51
CA GLU A 94 15.22 -27.61 -1.00
C GLU A 94 15.28 -27.86 -2.51
N PHE A 95 16.19 -27.19 -3.23
CA PHE A 95 16.39 -27.32 -4.67
C PHE A 95 17.72 -28.00 -5.03
N LYS A 96 18.42 -28.59 -4.05
CA LYS A 96 19.63 -29.40 -4.28
C LYS A 96 19.23 -30.88 -4.20
N ASP A 97 19.47 -31.61 -5.30
CA ASP A 97 19.31 -33.07 -5.37
C ASP A 97 20.28 -33.81 -4.42
#